data_AF-A0A433PQA4-F1
#
_entry.id   AF-A0A433PQA4-F1
#
_cell.length_a   1.000
_cell.length_b   1.000
_cell.length_c   1.000
_cell.angle_alpha   90.00
_cell.angle_beta   90.00
_cell.angle_gamma   90.00
#
_symmetry.space_group_name_H-M   'P 1'
#
loop_
_entity.id
_entity.type
_entity.pdbx_description
1 polymer ?
#
loop_
_entity_poly.entity_id
_entity_poly.type
_entity_poly.pdbx_seq_one_letter_code
_entity_poly.pdbx_strand_id
1 'polypeptide(L)'
;MPNKHGLWSLLLLTEKTAKVSWSQEEDATLTAGRENGLTWEQISEQLSGRTVIACKRRFDNRQRQTGPWSEKEAALLQESFKRHMDSWKDFWKKVAQDVGNGRTWQMCEKKMDDLKKG
;
A
#
# COMPACT_ATOMS: atom_id res chain seq x y z
N MET A 1 36.33 -29.24 -33.27
CA MET A 1 35.06 -29.98 -33.38
C MET A 1 34.10 -29.42 -32.33
N PRO A 2 33.01 -28.74 -32.69
CA PRO A 2 32.09 -28.19 -31.69
C PRO A 2 31.24 -29.32 -31.11
N ASN A 3 31.32 -29.50 -29.79
CA ASN A 3 30.63 -30.52 -29.02
C ASN A 3 29.30 -29.96 -28.45
N LYS A 4 28.20 -30.57 -28.91
CA LYS A 4 26.89 -30.79 -28.27
C LYS A 4 26.50 -29.87 -27.10
N HIS A 5 25.89 -28.73 -27.42
CA HIS A 5 24.88 -28.07 -26.56
C HIS A 5 23.65 -27.59 -27.36
N GLY A 6 23.39 -28.21 -28.51
CA GLY A 6 22.07 -28.18 -29.12
C GLY A 6 21.20 -29.21 -28.41
N LEU A 7 20.27 -28.75 -27.56
CA LEU A 7 19.00 -29.40 -27.20
C LEU A 7 18.31 -28.74 -25.98
N TRP A 8 18.90 -27.71 -25.35
CA TRP A 8 18.21 -26.94 -24.29
C TRP A 8 17.73 -25.54 -24.73
N SER A 9 17.89 -25.17 -26.00
CA SER A 9 17.45 -23.86 -26.53
C SER A 9 16.10 -23.88 -27.25
N LEU A 10 15.33 -24.97 -27.19
CA LEU A 10 14.05 -25.12 -27.90
C LEU A 10 12.85 -25.40 -26.98
N LEU A 11 12.97 -25.11 -25.68
CA LEU A 11 11.86 -25.20 -24.74
C LEU A 11 11.82 -24.05 -23.72
N LEU A 12 12.40 -22.91 -24.10
CA LEU A 12 12.14 -21.62 -23.47
C LEU A 12 11.70 -20.61 -24.53
N LEU A 13 10.70 -20.99 -25.33
CA LEU A 13 9.65 -20.05 -25.71
C LEU A 13 8.82 -19.71 -24.45
N THR A 14 9.49 -19.25 -23.40
CA THR A 14 8.84 -18.38 -22.44
C THR A 14 8.64 -17.11 -23.24
N GLU A 15 7.49 -17.02 -23.91
CA GLU A 15 6.88 -15.75 -24.25
C GLU A 15 7.18 -14.85 -23.05
N LYS A 16 8.13 -13.92 -23.24
CA LYS A 16 8.31 -12.82 -22.31
C LYS A 16 6.99 -12.09 -22.42
N THR A 17 6.04 -12.46 -21.57
CA THR A 17 4.71 -11.88 -21.53
C THR A 17 4.95 -10.39 -21.46
N ALA A 18 4.71 -9.70 -22.58
CA ALA A 18 4.75 -8.25 -22.60
C ALA A 18 3.86 -7.84 -21.43
N LYS A 19 4.37 -7.00 -20.52
CA LYS A 19 3.54 -6.48 -19.42
C LYS A 19 2.37 -5.76 -20.07
N VAL A 20 1.23 -6.44 -20.21
CA VAL A 20 0.04 -5.89 -20.85
C VAL A 20 -0.36 -4.68 -20.02
N SER A 21 -0.15 -3.50 -20.56
CA SER A 21 -0.53 -2.23 -19.93
C SER A 21 -2.04 -2.21 -19.72
N TRP A 22 -2.49 -1.63 -18.61
CA TRP A 22 -3.91 -1.44 -18.33
C TRP A 22 -4.45 -0.27 -19.16
N SER A 23 -5.59 -0.47 -19.82
CA SER A 23 -6.29 0.57 -20.55
C SER A 23 -7.22 1.38 -19.64
N GLN A 24 -7.66 2.54 -20.12
CA GLN A 24 -8.60 3.40 -19.40
C GLN A 24 -9.99 2.74 -19.29
N GLU A 25 -10.40 1.96 -20.30
CA GLU A 25 -11.64 1.18 -20.31
C GLU A 25 -11.61 0.05 -19.27
N GLU A 26 -10.47 -0.64 -19.14
CA GLU A 26 -10.28 -1.65 -18.10
C GLU A 26 -10.37 -1.01 -16.70
N ASP A 27 -9.75 0.15 -16.50
CA ASP A 27 -9.84 0.90 -15.23
C ASP A 27 -11.26 1.39 -14.93
N ALA A 28 -12.02 1.79 -15.97
CA ALA A 28 -13.42 2.17 -15.84
C ALA A 28 -14.29 0.98 -15.42
N THR A 29 -14.03 -0.20 -16.00
CA THR A 29 -14.71 -1.45 -15.66
C THR A 29 -14.44 -1.85 -14.21
N LEU A 30 -13.18 -1.76 -13.75
CA LEU A 30 -12.82 -2.00 -12.35
C LEU A 30 -13.56 -1.06 -11.40
N THR A 31 -13.67 0.23 -11.76
CA THR A 31 -14.31 1.25 -10.92
C THR A 31 -15.82 1.04 -10.86
N ALA A 32 -16.48 0.94 -12.02
CA ALA A 32 -17.92 0.72 -12.11
C ALA A 32 -18.34 -0.60 -11.46
N GLY A 33 -17.55 -1.68 -11.62
CA GLY A 33 -17.83 -2.96 -10.97
C GLY A 33 -17.83 -2.86 -9.45
N ARG A 34 -16.88 -2.12 -8.87
CA ARG A 34 -16.83 -1.91 -7.41
C ARG A 34 -17.94 -0.98 -6.90
N GLU A 35 -18.30 0.05 -7.66
CA GLU A 35 -19.42 0.94 -7.32
C GLU A 35 -20.77 0.20 -7.36
N ASN A 36 -20.92 -0.75 -8.29
CA ASN A 36 -22.10 -1.62 -8.39
C ASN A 36 -22.09 -2.81 -7.42
N GLY A 37 -21.11 -2.91 -6.52
CA GLY A 37 -21.05 -3.96 -5.50
C GLY A 37 -20.60 -5.35 -6.01
N LEU A 38 -20.02 -5.44 -7.21
CA LEU A 38 -19.53 -6.71 -7.76
C LEU A 38 -18.28 -7.23 -7.03
N THR A 39 -18.12 -8.55 -7.05
CA THR A 39 -16.90 -9.22 -6.57
C THR A 39 -15.77 -9.13 -7.59
N TRP A 40 -14.54 -9.38 -7.16
CA TRP A 40 -13.38 -9.32 -8.07
C TRP A 40 -13.41 -10.43 -9.12
N GLU A 41 -14.01 -11.57 -8.80
CA GLU A 41 -14.26 -12.68 -9.72
C GLU A 41 -15.17 -12.22 -10.86
N GLN A 42 -16.33 -11.65 -10.52
CA GLN A 42 -17.29 -11.11 -11.49
C GLN A 42 -16.69 -10.00 -12.36
N ILE A 43 -15.85 -9.15 -11.79
CA ILE A 43 -15.16 -8.09 -12.55
C ILE A 43 -14.08 -8.69 -13.47
N SER A 44 -13.36 -9.72 -13.03
CA SER A 44 -12.34 -10.38 -13.85
C SER A 44 -12.94 -11.13 -15.04
N GLU A 45 -14.16 -11.66 -14.90
CA GLU A 45 -14.91 -12.28 -16.01
C GLU A 45 -15.24 -11.27 -17.12
N GLN A 46 -15.42 -10.00 -16.77
CA GLN A 46 -15.64 -8.91 -17.74
C GLN A 46 -14.35 -8.45 -18.41
N LEU A 47 -13.18 -8.79 -17.83
CA LEU A 47 -11.86 -8.37 -18.30
C LEU A 47 -11.06 -9.59 -18.78
N SER A 48 -11.36 -10.04 -20.00
CA SER A 48 -10.69 -11.20 -20.60
C SER A 48 -9.16 -11.03 -20.59
N GLY A 49 -8.45 -11.96 -19.94
CA GLY A 49 -7.00 -11.93 -19.82
C GLY A 49 -6.46 -11.22 -18.57
N ARG A 50 -7.32 -10.70 -17.69
CA ARG A 50 -6.94 -10.19 -16.36
C ARG A 50 -7.37 -11.17 -15.28
N THR A 51 -6.45 -11.53 -14.41
CA THR A 51 -6.78 -12.37 -13.24
C THR A 51 -7.45 -11.53 -12.16
N VAL A 52 -8.23 -12.19 -11.30
CA VAL A 52 -8.84 -11.60 -10.08
C VAL A 52 -7.81 -10.80 -9.27
N ILE A 53 -6.63 -11.39 -9.06
CA ILE A 53 -5.53 -10.77 -8.30
C ILE A 53 -5.00 -9.52 -9.03
N ALA A 54 -4.89 -9.57 -10.36
CA ALA A 54 -4.44 -8.42 -11.15
C ALA A 54 -5.45 -7.26 -11.06
N CYS A 55 -6.76 -7.55 -11.13
CA CYS A 55 -7.85 -6.58 -11.00
C CYS A 55 -7.81 -5.89 -9.63
N LYS A 56 -7.76 -6.68 -8.55
CA LYS A 56 -7.66 -6.16 -7.18
C LYS A 56 -6.42 -5.27 -7.01
N ARG A 57 -5.25 -5.75 -7.44
CA ARG A 57 -3.99 -5.00 -7.31
C ARG A 57 -4.02 -3.71 -8.11
N ARG A 58 -4.60 -3.72 -9.32
CA ARG A 58 -4.73 -2.51 -10.15
C ARG A 58 -5.60 -1.47 -9.45
N PHE A 59 -6.76 -1.88 -8.96
CA PHE A 59 -7.68 -1.00 -8.25
C PHE A 59 -7.05 -0.43 -6.97
N ASP A 60 -6.46 -1.28 -6.12
CA ASP A 60 -5.78 -0.86 -4.90
C ASP A 60 -4.65 0.14 -5.18
N ASN A 61 -3.83 -0.13 -6.20
CA ASN A 61 -2.74 0.77 -6.58
C ASN A 61 -3.24 2.11 -7.11
N ARG A 62 -4.39 2.15 -7.78
CA ARG A 62 -5.00 3.39 -8.29
C ARG A 62 -5.53 4.27 -7.15
N GLN A 63 -6.05 3.66 -6.08
CA GLN A 63 -6.52 4.40 -4.91
C GLN A 63 -5.37 4.92 -4.03
N ARG A 64 -4.15 4.41 -4.21
CA ARG A 64 -2.99 4.92 -3.48
C ARG A 64 -2.57 6.27 -4.07
N GLN A 65 -2.63 7.31 -3.24
CA GLN A 65 -1.92 8.54 -3.53
C GLN A 65 -0.42 8.31 -3.29
N THR A 66 0.37 8.25 -4.37
CA THR A 66 1.83 8.00 -4.31
C THR A 66 2.65 9.19 -4.83
N GLY A 67 2.18 10.41 -4.60
CA GLY A 67 2.81 11.66 -5.04
C GLY A 67 3.37 12.51 -3.90
N PRO A 68 4.02 13.64 -4.23
CA PRO A 68 4.37 14.65 -3.22
C PRO A 68 3.09 15.20 -2.57
N TRP A 69 3.17 15.51 -1.28
CA TRP A 69 2.05 16.09 -0.53
C TRP A 69 1.66 17.44 -1.13
N SER A 70 0.38 17.59 -1.44
CA SER A 70 -0.19 18.90 -1.76
C SER A 70 -0.32 19.77 -0.49
N GLU A 71 -0.39 21.09 -0.67
CA GLU A 71 -0.64 22.03 0.44
C GLU A 71 -1.95 21.72 1.18
N LYS A 72 -2.98 21.29 0.44
CA LYS A 72 -4.28 20.91 1.01
C LYS A 72 -4.17 19.65 1.88
N GLU A 73 -3.47 18.62 1.41
CA GLU A 73 -3.26 17.39 2.18
C GLU A 73 -2.42 17.67 3.43
N ALA A 74 -1.39 18.51 3.31
CA ALA A 74 -0.57 18.94 4.44
C ALA A 74 -1.40 19.75 5.46
N ALA A 75 -2.29 20.63 5.01
CA ALA A 75 -3.18 21.39 5.89
C ALA A 75 -4.15 20.48 6.65
N LEU A 76 -4.78 19.52 5.96
CA LEU A 76 -5.65 18.51 6.58
C LEU A 76 -4.89 17.66 7.61
N LEU A 77 -3.65 17.27 7.28
CA LEU A 77 -2.79 16.54 8.20
C LEU A 77 -2.48 17.38 9.45
N GLN A 78 -2.12 18.66 9.29
CA GLN A 78 -1.82 19.56 10.41
C GLN A 78 -3.04 19.79 11.31
N GLU A 79 -4.22 19.98 10.74
CA GLU A 79 -5.45 20.15 11.51
C GLU A 79 -5.78 18.88 12.29
N SER A 80 -5.70 17.72 11.64
CA SER A 80 -5.92 16.43 12.28
C SER A 80 -4.92 16.20 13.42
N PHE A 81 -3.63 16.49 13.19
CA PHE A 81 -2.59 16.40 14.21
C PHE A 81 -2.93 17.24 15.44
N LYS A 82 -3.31 18.51 15.26
CA LYS A 82 -3.69 19.40 16.36
C LYS A 82 -4.87 18.86 17.17
N ARG A 83 -5.91 18.33 16.52
CA ARG A 83 -7.08 17.76 17.21
C ARG A 83 -6.73 16.57 18.10
N HIS A 84 -5.74 15.77 17.71
CA HIS A 84 -5.37 14.55 18.43
C HIS A 84 -4.13 14.71 19.32
N MET A 85 -3.47 15.86 19.29
CA MET A 85 -2.26 16.15 20.05
C MET A 85 -2.47 16.05 21.57
N ASP A 86 -3.62 16.51 22.07
CA ASP A 86 -3.92 16.42 23.50
C ASP A 86 -4.12 14.97 23.95
N SER A 87 -4.82 14.15 23.16
CA SER A 87 -4.96 12.72 23.41
C SER A 87 -3.62 11.99 23.38
N TRP A 88 -2.71 12.38 22.48
CA TRP A 88 -1.34 11.84 22.42
C TRP A 88 -0.54 12.17 23.68
N LYS A 89 -0.60 13.43 24.13
CA LYS A 89 0.04 13.88 25.37
C LYS A 89 -0.52 13.13 26.58
N ASP A 90 -1.84 12.98 26.66
CA ASP A 90 -2.48 12.29 27.78
C ASP A 90 -2.21 10.79 27.81
N PHE A 91 -2.05 10.16 26.64
CA PHE A 91 -1.55 8.80 26.53
C PHE A 91 -0.18 8.65 27.20
N TRP A 92 0.78 9.51 26.84
CA TRP A 92 2.13 9.42 27.41
C TRP A 92 2.22 9.84 28.87
N LYS A 93 1.36 10.74 29.34
CA LYS A 93 1.25 11.04 30.78
C LYS A 93 0.84 9.80 31.57
N LYS A 94 -0.12 9.01 31.07
CA LYS A 94 -0.52 7.74 31.70
C LYS A 94 0.63 6.76 31.73
N VAL A 95 1.34 6.60 30.61
CA VAL A 95 2.54 5.75 30.55
C VAL A 95 3.60 6.19 31.58
N ALA A 96 3.87 7.48 31.70
CA ALA A 96 4.82 7.98 32.70
C ALA A 96 4.37 7.74 34.15
N GLN A 97 3.06 7.85 34.42
CA GLN A 97 2.49 7.51 35.73
C GLN A 97 2.66 6.02 36.05
N ASP A 98 2.37 5.14 35.09
CA ASP A 98 2.49 3.68 35.26
C ASP A 98 3.94 3.24 35.45
N VAL A 99 4.88 3.88 34.76
CA VAL A 99 6.31 3.62 34.93
C VAL A 99 6.80 4.01 36.33
N GLY A 100 6.18 5.02 36.96
CA GLY A 100 6.36 5.33 38.39
C GLY A 100 7.77 5.74 38.82
N ASN A 101 8.68 6.04 37.89
CA ASN A 101 10.10 6.30 38.16
C ASN A 101 10.48 7.81 38.16
N GLY A 102 9.46 8.69 38.19
CA GLY A 102 9.65 10.14 38.17
C GLY A 102 10.09 10.73 36.82
N ARG A 103 10.16 9.94 35.74
CA ARG A 103 10.44 10.45 34.40
C ARG A 103 9.21 11.14 33.82
N THR A 104 9.44 12.20 33.02
CA THR A 104 8.34 12.88 32.34
C THR A 104 7.86 12.07 31.14
N TRP A 105 6.63 12.34 30.70
CA TRP A 105 6.03 11.71 29.53
C TRP A 105 6.88 11.86 28.26
N GLN A 106 7.58 13.00 28.08
CA GLN A 106 8.51 13.23 26.96
C GLN A 106 9.72 12.32 27.00
N MET A 107 10.24 12.01 28.20
CA MET A 107 11.36 11.10 28.38
C MET A 107 10.94 9.66 28.06
N CYS A 108 9.73 9.26 28.46
CA CYS A 108 9.15 7.95 28.15
C CYS A 108 8.92 7.78 26.65
N GLU A 109 8.32 8.79 25.99
CA GLU A 109 8.10 8.82 24.54
C GLU A 109 9.41 8.64 23.78
N LYS A 110 10.40 9.51 24.06
CA LYS A 110 11.71 9.46 23.41
C LYS A 110 12.38 8.11 23.58
N LYS A 111 12.35 7.55 24.80
CA LYS A 111 12.96 6.26 25.08
C LYS A 111 12.27 5.14 24.30
N MET A 112 10.95 5.18 24.16
CA MET A 112 10.21 4.19 23.38
C MET A 112 10.51 4.30 21.89
N ASP A 113 10.65 5.51 21.36
CA ASP A 113 11.03 5.73 19.96
C ASP A 113 12.42 5.20 19.64
N ASP A 114 13.37 5.33 20.57
CA ASP A 114 14.71 4.75 20.44
C ASP A 114 14.66 3.21 20.46
N LEU A 115 13.81 2.62 21.31
CA LEU A 115 13.62 1.16 21.40
C LEU A 115 12.96 0.55 20.15
N LYS A 116 12.13 1.31 19.42
CA LYS A 116 11.52 0.84 18.17
C LYS A 116 12.49 0.85 16.98
N LYS A 117 13.59 1.59 17.08
CA LYS A 117 14.59 1.74 16.02
C LYS A 117 15.75 0.73 16.13
N GLY A 118 15.89 0.07 17.27
CA GLY A 118 16.83 -1.03 17.48
C GLY A 118 16.15 -2.37 17.30
#